data_AF-M7Z7G5-F1
#
_entry.id   AF-M7Z7G5-F1
#
_cell.length_a   1.000
_cell.length_b   1.000
_cell.length_c   1.000
_cell.angle_alpha   90.00
_cell.angle_beta   90.00
_cell.angle_gamma   90.00
#
_symmetry.space_group_name_H-M   'P 1'
#
loop_
_entity.id
_entity.type
_entity.pdbx_description
1 polymer ?
#
loop_
_entity_poly.entity_id
_entity_poly.type
_entity_poly.pdbx_seq_one_letter_code
_entity_poly.pdbx_strand_id
1 'polypeptide(L)'
;MKAGTTPPASRAAGLRTLVVHVLAVAATALVLFWCIGFRGGLAFRSSDKQRIFNVHPPLMLIGLVLGFLEKLTFLQSARLVGKYGAEALLVNFTAVIVLLLGIAVVIATVNADSTRYTAM
;
A
#
# COMPACT_ATOMS: atom_id res chain seq x y z
N MET A 1 -38.73 18.08 29.77
CA MET A 1 -37.33 17.61 29.86
C MET A 1 -37.02 16.79 28.62
N LYS A 2 -36.32 17.35 27.63
CA LYS A 2 -36.03 16.67 26.35
C LYS A 2 -34.70 15.93 26.51
N ALA A 3 -34.77 14.60 26.61
CA ALA A 3 -33.60 13.74 26.76
C ALA A 3 -32.67 13.93 25.55
N GLY A 4 -31.45 14.42 25.83
CA GLY A 4 -30.38 14.47 24.85
C GLY A 4 -29.98 13.05 24.48
N THR A 5 -30.32 12.62 23.27
CA THR A 5 -29.79 11.39 22.68
C THR A 5 -28.59 11.75 21.83
N THR A 6 -27.44 11.96 22.49
CA THR A 6 -26.17 11.91 21.79
C THR A 6 -25.99 10.48 21.27
N PRO A 7 -25.79 10.27 19.96
CA PRO A 7 -25.58 8.93 19.42
C PRO A 7 -24.31 8.31 20.06
N PRO A 8 -24.32 7.00 20.37
CA PRO A 8 -23.17 6.35 20.97
C PRO A 8 -21.97 6.44 20.02
N ALA A 9 -20.84 6.94 20.54
CA ALA A 9 -19.59 7.17 19.81
C ALA A 9 -19.05 5.93 19.04
N SER A 10 -19.56 4.74 19.32
CA SER A 10 -19.15 3.45 18.73
C SER A 10 -19.58 3.25 17.27
N ARG A 11 -20.72 3.81 16.81
CA ARG A 11 -21.22 3.55 15.43
C ARG A 11 -20.47 4.33 14.35
N ALA A 12 -20.01 5.54 14.67
CA ALA A 12 -19.30 6.41 13.73
C ALA A 12 -17.84 5.95 13.49
N ALA A 13 -17.21 5.31 14.48
CA ALA A 13 -15.86 4.76 14.36
C ALA A 13 -15.81 3.55 13.39
N GLY A 14 -16.81 2.67 13.45
CA GLY A 14 -16.91 1.51 12.54
C GLY A 14 -17.12 1.91 11.07
N LEU A 15 -17.91 2.96 10.81
CA LEU A 15 -18.19 3.42 9.45
C LEU A 15 -16.92 3.93 8.75
N ARG A 16 -16.05 4.65 9.46
CA ARG A 16 -14.79 5.15 8.90
C ARG A 16 -13.87 4.02 8.49
N THR A 17 -13.68 3.03 9.36
CA THR A 17 -12.84 1.86 9.06
C THR A 17 -13.39 1.05 7.88
N LEU A 18 -14.72 0.92 7.79
CA LEU A 18 -15.38 0.23 6.67
C LEU A 18 -15.16 0.97 5.35
N VAL A 19 -15.29 2.29 5.32
CA VAL A 19 -15.00 3.12 4.13
C VAL A 19 -13.56 2.94 3.67
N VAL A 20 -12.60 2.95 4.60
CA VAL A 20 -11.18 2.77 4.28
C VAL A 20 -10.91 1.37 3.70
N HIS A 21 -11.51 0.31 4.26
CA HIS A 21 -11.37 -1.06 3.73
C HIS A 21 -11.99 -1.21 2.34
N VAL A 22 -13.18 -0.64 2.10
CA VAL A 22 -13.83 -0.67 0.78
C VAL A 22 -12.97 0.05 -0.26
N LEU A 23 -12.43 1.23 0.10
CA LEU A 23 -11.52 1.97 -0.77
C LEU A 23 -10.20 1.22 -1.03
N ALA A 24 -9.65 0.56 -0.01
CA ALA A 24 -8.43 -0.25 -0.11
C ALA A 24 -8.61 -1.43 -1.07
N VAL A 25 -9.73 -2.15 -0.96
CA VAL A 25 -10.09 -3.26 -1.85
C VAL A 25 -10.32 -2.74 -3.26
N ALA A 26 -11.05 -1.63 -3.44
CA ALA A 26 -11.29 -1.02 -4.73
C ALA A 26 -9.99 -0.57 -5.42
N ALA A 27 -9.08 0.09 -4.69
CA ALA A 27 -7.78 0.51 -5.20
C ALA A 27 -6.92 -0.68 -5.63
N THR A 28 -6.93 -1.76 -4.84
CA THR A 28 -6.22 -2.99 -5.16
C THR A 28 -6.77 -3.65 -6.43
N ALA A 29 -8.09 -3.76 -6.53
CA ALA A 29 -8.76 -4.31 -7.71
C ALA A 29 -8.48 -3.49 -8.97
N LEU A 30 -8.50 -2.16 -8.86
CA LEU A 30 -8.21 -1.25 -9.97
C LEU A 30 -6.76 -1.36 -10.44
N VAL A 31 -5.79 -1.42 -9.53
CA VAL A 31 -4.37 -1.59 -9.88
C VAL A 31 -4.11 -2.97 -10.50
N LEU A 32 -4.72 -4.04 -9.98
CA LEU A 32 -4.63 -5.37 -10.58
C LEU A 32 -5.26 -5.39 -11.97
N PHE A 33 -6.46 -4.80 -12.13
CA PHE A 33 -7.12 -4.66 -13.42
C PHE A 33 -6.24 -3.88 -14.40
N TRP A 34 -5.59 -2.81 -13.95
CA TRP A 34 -4.69 -2.02 -14.79
C TRP A 34 -3.46 -2.82 -15.25
N CYS A 35 -2.83 -3.53 -14.32
CA CYS A 35 -1.68 -4.37 -14.64
C CYS A 35 -2.06 -5.49 -15.63
N ILE A 36 -3.20 -6.14 -15.44
CA ILE A 36 -3.65 -7.27 -16.28
C ILE A 36 -4.19 -6.79 -17.63
N GLY A 37 -5.07 -5.79 -17.63
CA GLY A 37 -5.81 -5.34 -18.82
C GLY A 37 -5.05 -4.40 -19.73
N PHE A 38 -4.24 -3.48 -19.18
CA PHE A 38 -3.57 -2.44 -19.99
C PHE A 38 -2.07 -2.65 -20.15
N ARG A 39 -1.40 -3.32 -19.20
CA ARG A 39 0.06 -3.54 -19.24
C ARG A 39 0.48 -4.96 -19.60
N GLY A 40 -0.46 -5.81 -19.99
CA GLY A 40 -0.17 -7.14 -20.51
C GLY A 40 0.15 -8.19 -19.44
N GLY A 41 -0.24 -7.99 -18.18
CA GLY A 41 -0.16 -9.02 -17.13
C GLY A 41 1.04 -8.91 -16.18
N LEU A 42 1.07 -9.82 -15.22
CA LEU A 42 2.01 -9.89 -14.10
C LEU A 42 2.86 -11.14 -14.26
N ALA A 43 4.19 -11.02 -14.28
CA ALA A 43 5.07 -12.19 -14.34
C ALA A 43 6.31 -11.98 -13.49
N PHE A 44 6.60 -12.92 -12.58
CA PHE A 44 7.84 -12.91 -11.79
C PHE A 44 9.07 -13.34 -12.62
N ARG A 45 8.83 -14.06 -13.72
CA ARG A 45 9.86 -14.49 -14.67
C ARG A 45 9.26 -14.45 -16.07
N SER A 46 9.76 -13.56 -16.92
CA SER A 46 9.34 -13.43 -18.32
C SER A 46 10.50 -12.86 -19.13
N SER A 47 10.58 -13.21 -20.41
CA SER A 47 11.51 -12.59 -21.36
C SER A 47 11.20 -11.10 -21.55
N ASP A 48 9.93 -10.71 -21.35
CA ASP A 48 9.48 -9.32 -21.36
C ASP A 48 9.63 -8.67 -19.99
N LYS A 49 10.57 -7.75 -19.90
CA LYS A 49 10.86 -7.02 -18.66
C LYS A 49 9.72 -6.15 -18.17
N GLN A 50 8.89 -5.63 -19.07
CA GLN A 50 7.73 -4.83 -18.72
C GLN A 50 6.74 -5.60 -17.82
N ARG A 51 6.60 -6.92 -18.01
CA ARG A 51 5.72 -7.78 -17.20
C ARG A 51 6.26 -8.02 -15.78
N ILE A 52 7.59 -7.98 -15.62
CA ILE A 52 8.25 -8.06 -14.30
C ILE A 52 8.04 -6.74 -13.56
N PHE A 53 8.20 -5.59 -14.23
CA PHE A 53 7.93 -4.28 -13.65
C PHE A 53 6.48 -4.12 -13.22
N ASN A 54 5.55 -4.76 -13.92
CA ASN A 54 4.14 -4.65 -13.63
C ASN A 54 3.72 -5.23 -12.28
N VAL A 55 4.53 -6.10 -11.69
CA VAL A 55 4.32 -6.69 -10.36
C VAL A 55 4.63 -5.69 -9.24
N HIS A 56 5.40 -4.66 -9.55
CA HIS A 56 5.86 -3.68 -8.59
C HIS A 56 4.74 -2.77 -8.03
N PRO A 57 3.87 -2.13 -8.85
CA PRO A 57 2.78 -1.29 -8.33
C PRO A 57 1.77 -2.02 -7.41
N PRO A 58 1.30 -3.25 -7.73
CA PRO A 58 0.45 -4.02 -6.82
C PRO A 58 1.12 -4.35 -5.48
N LEU A 59 2.40 -4.75 -5.51
CA LEU A 59 3.18 -5.01 -4.29
C LEU A 59 3.35 -3.74 -3.45
N MET A 60 3.60 -2.61 -4.10
CA MET A 60 3.72 -1.33 -3.40
C MET A 60 2.41 -0.93 -2.72
N LEU A 61 1.28 -1.08 -3.42
CA LEU A 61 -0.03 -0.71 -2.89
C LEU A 61 -0.44 -1.60 -1.70
N ILE A 62 -0.36 -2.93 -1.86
CA ILE A 62 -0.82 -3.87 -0.84
C ILE A 62 0.13 -3.86 0.37
N GLY A 63 1.45 -3.93 0.12
CA GLY A 63 2.46 -4.03 1.16
C GLY A 63 2.71 -2.73 1.90
N LEU A 64 2.94 -1.62 1.18
CA LEU A 64 3.29 -0.34 1.82
C LEU A 64 2.04 0.45 2.18
N VAL A 65 1.17 0.72 1.22
CA VAL A 65 0.10 1.70 1.44
C VAL A 65 -0.98 1.11 2.32
N LEU A 66 -1.46 -0.09 2.04
CA LEU A 66 -2.58 -0.66 2.80
C LEU A 66 -2.11 -1.29 4.11
N GLY A 67 -1.07 -2.13 4.06
CA GLY A 67 -0.54 -2.79 5.26
C GLY A 67 -0.07 -1.83 6.36
N PHE A 68 0.64 -0.75 6.03
CA PHE A 68 1.08 0.21 7.05
C PHE A 68 -0.02 1.13 7.55
N LEU A 69 -0.89 1.64 6.67
CA LEU A 69 -1.99 2.52 7.09
C LEU A 69 -2.97 1.79 8.00
N GLU A 70 -3.24 0.50 7.73
CA GLU A 70 -4.13 -0.30 8.58
C GLU A 70 -3.52 -0.50 9.98
N LYS A 71 -2.21 -0.79 10.04
CA LYS A 71 -1.51 -0.97 11.32
C LYS A 71 -1.45 0.32 12.13
N LEU A 72 -1.18 1.47 11.50
CA LEU A 72 -1.19 2.76 12.16
C LEU A 72 -2.61 3.15 12.65
N THR A 73 -3.63 2.88 11.84
CA THR A 73 -5.03 3.15 12.21
C THR A 73 -5.47 2.27 13.39
N PHE A 74 -5.04 1.01 13.42
CA PHE A 74 -5.32 0.08 14.52
C PHE A 74 -4.63 0.50 15.82
N LEU A 75 -3.33 0.79 15.78
CA LEU A 75 -2.56 1.19 16.97
C LEU A 75 -3.07 2.52 17.56
N GLN A 76 -3.49 3.45 16.70
CA GLN A 76 -4.06 4.73 17.11
C GLN A 76 -5.51 4.59 17.62
N SER A 77 -6.33 3.71 17.03
CA SER A 77 -7.71 3.45 17.49
C SER A 77 -7.75 2.68 18.80
N ALA A 78 -6.81 1.76 19.03
CA ALA A 78 -6.73 0.98 20.25
C ALA A 78 -6.09 1.76 21.42
N ARG A 79 -5.58 2.97 21.18
CA ARG A 79 -4.83 3.80 22.15
C ARG A 79 -3.61 3.07 22.76
N LEU A 80 -3.16 1.99 22.15
CA LEU A 80 -2.07 1.13 22.60
C LEU A 80 -0.70 1.75 22.35
N VAL A 81 -0.62 2.70 21.41
CA VAL A 81 0.63 3.37 21.05
C VAL A 81 0.43 4.87 21.14
N GLY A 82 1.26 5.54 21.95
CA GLY A 82 1.35 6.99 21.94
C GLY A 82 1.73 7.47 20.54
N LYS A 83 1.27 8.65 20.13
CA LYS A 83 1.53 9.23 18.78
C LYS A 83 3.02 9.23 18.36
N TYR A 84 3.93 9.10 19.34
CA TYR A 84 5.39 9.02 19.18
C TYR A 84 6.02 7.79 19.90
N GLY A 85 5.27 6.70 20.09
CA GLY A 85 5.75 5.48 20.75
C GLY A 85 6.73 4.68 19.88
N ALA A 86 7.58 3.86 20.53
CA ALA A 86 8.60 3.04 19.86
C ALA A 86 8.01 2.13 18.77
N GLU A 87 6.80 1.59 18.97
CA GLU A 87 6.11 0.75 18.00
C GLU A 87 5.68 1.52 16.75
N ALA A 88 5.15 2.75 16.91
CA ALA A 88 4.80 3.60 15.77
C ALA A 88 6.04 4.02 14.98
N LEU A 89 7.16 4.26 15.67
CA LEU A 89 8.44 4.58 15.04
C LEU A 89 9.02 3.38 14.29
N LEU A 90 8.96 2.17 14.84
CA LEU A 90 9.37 0.93 14.18
C LEU A 90 8.55 0.65 12.91
N VAL A 91 7.23 0.84 12.99
CA VAL A 91 6.33 0.70 11.85
C VAL A 91 6.64 1.75 10.79
N ASN A 92 6.78 3.04 11.15
CA ASN A 92 7.18 4.07 10.18
C ASN A 92 8.58 3.82 9.58
N PHE A 93 9.55 3.37 10.37
CA PHE A 93 10.90 3.08 9.90
C PHE A 93 10.90 1.91 8.93
N THR A 94 10.11 0.87 9.21
CA THR A 94 9.93 -0.25 8.28
C THR A 94 9.23 0.21 7.00
N ALA A 95 8.24 1.10 7.08
CA ALA A 95 7.58 1.68 5.91
C ALA A 95 8.60 2.41 5.01
N VAL A 96 9.52 3.17 5.62
CA VAL A 96 10.60 3.85 4.89
C VAL A 96 11.56 2.85 4.25
N ILE A 97 11.99 1.80 4.94
CA ILE A 97 12.86 0.76 4.35
C ILE A 97 12.20 0.11 3.13
N VAL A 98 10.92 -0.25 3.25
CA VAL A 98 10.19 -0.91 2.16
C VAL A 98 9.94 0.08 1.00
N LEU A 99 9.73 1.38 1.28
CA LEU A 99 9.66 2.42 0.25
C LEU A 99 10.99 2.57 -0.51
N LEU A 100 12.10 2.61 0.21
CA LEU A 100 13.44 2.68 -0.39
C LEU A 100 13.74 1.43 -1.23
N LEU A 101 13.36 0.25 -0.76
CA LEU A 101 13.43 -0.99 -1.53
C LEU A 101 12.61 -0.89 -2.82
N GLY A 102 11.39 -0.35 -2.73
CA GLY A 102 10.54 -0.12 -3.90
C GLY A 102 11.19 0.78 -4.93
N ILE A 103 11.73 1.93 -4.51
CA ILE A 103 12.45 2.87 -5.38
C ILE A 103 13.70 2.21 -6.00
N ALA A 104 14.48 1.47 -5.21
CA ALA A 104 15.66 0.77 -5.69
C ALA A 104 15.32 -0.25 -6.79
N VAL A 105 14.20 -0.97 -6.67
CA VAL A 105 13.72 -1.88 -7.71
C VAL A 105 13.33 -1.14 -8.99
N VAL A 106 12.67 0.02 -8.90
CA VAL A 106 12.37 0.86 -10.08
C VAL A 106 13.65 1.30 -10.77
N ILE A 107 14.63 1.81 -10.02
CA ILE A 107 15.90 2.28 -10.59
C ILE A 107 16.67 1.10 -11.23
N ALA A 108 16.75 -0.04 -10.55
CA ALA A 108 17.44 -1.22 -11.06
C ALA A 108 16.82 -1.74 -12.36
N THR A 109 15.49 -1.70 -12.47
CA THR A 109 14.77 -2.16 -13.67
C THR A 109 14.97 -1.22 -14.85
N VAL A 110 14.84 0.10 -14.64
CA VAL A 110 15.09 1.13 -15.66
C VAL A 110 16.54 1.07 -16.15
N ASN A 111 17.51 1.01 -15.23
CA ASN A 111 18.92 0.96 -15.59
C ASN A 111 19.27 -0.31 -16.38
N ALA A 112 18.73 -1.45 -15.96
CA ALA A 112 18.97 -2.70 -16.66
C ALA A 112 18.35 -2.70 -18.08
N ASP A 113 17.37 -1.85 -18.37
CA ASP A 113 16.77 -1.71 -19.71
C ASP A 113 17.67 -0.86 -20.59
N SER A 114 18.14 0.27 -20.08
CA SER A 114 19.09 1.16 -20.76
C SER A 114 20.35 0.42 -21.23
N THR A 115 20.92 -0.46 -20.39
CA THR A 115 22.11 -1.25 -20.74
C THR A 115 21.88 -2.21 -21.91
N ARG A 116 20.64 -2.67 -22.13
CA ARG A 116 20.30 -3.58 -23.24
C ARG A 116 20.17 -2.85 -24.58
N TYR A 117 19.79 -1.58 -24.58
CA TYR A 117 19.70 -0.77 -25.80
C TYR A 117 21.06 -0.29 -26.29
N THR A 118 22.04 -0.13 -25.40
CA THR A 118 23.41 0.31 -25.77
C THR A 118 24.33 -0.83 -26.21
N ALA A 119 23.89 -2.08 -26.09
CA ALA A 119 24.67 -3.28 -26.41
C ALA A 119 24.25 -3.94 -27.75
N MET A 120 23.31 -3.33 -28.50
CA MET A 120 22.95 -3.65 -29.89
C MET A 120 23.51 -2.59 -30.82
#